data_AF-A0A428QT49-F1
#
_entry.id   AF-A0A428QT49-F1
#
_cell.length_a   1.000
_cell.length_b   1.000
_cell.length_c   1.000
_cell.angle_alpha   90.00
_cell.angle_beta   90.00
_cell.angle_gamma   90.00
#
_symmetry.space_group_name_H-M   'P 1'
#
loop_
_entity.id
_entity.type
_entity.pdbx_description
1 polymer ?
#
loop_
_entity_poly.entity_id
_entity_poly.type
_entity_poly.pdbx_seq_one_letter_code
_entity_poly.pdbx_strand_id
1 'polypeptide(L)'
;MLPFGASRKPFDTPNPTLFNAPHWPYTGDFQPIYGWDLGEVTKVSSGIASLDHFGKLFYYLQELFVKFCRDLRSRSIFFRLYHQDIQCLAGNLEARFFARIELSNLSEQPHMISRLLSRCLIPLLQGRTTNICATLIMLFTRAVWAEMNIRRGIPAMEQCAPTMMPLIPHVVMPPDNQDPKVFKILEAMGLITDLDYLFDKYMDANQGHHMNSDIMAVKEKHTIVKKWPWRPKLIPGQHSSLEELAIMLSSTCLSLARYVEYKSLLS
;
A
#
# COMPACT_ATOMS: atom_id res chain seq x y z
N MET A 1 -16.89 14.32 2.80
CA MET A 1 -17.61 13.04 2.69
C MET A 1 -18.63 13.00 3.81
N LEU A 2 -19.88 12.66 3.51
CA LEU A 2 -20.95 12.56 4.51
C LEU A 2 -21.77 11.29 4.25
N PRO A 3 -22.41 10.73 5.29
CA PRO A 3 -23.37 9.66 5.10
C PRO A 3 -24.54 10.07 4.19
N PHE A 4 -25.13 9.09 3.53
CA PHE A 4 -26.32 9.25 2.71
C PHE A 4 -27.46 9.89 3.52
N GLY A 5 -28.10 10.90 2.94
CA GLY A 5 -29.16 11.66 3.60
C GLY A 5 -28.69 12.72 4.61
N ALA A 6 -27.39 12.83 4.90
CA ALA A 6 -26.88 13.88 5.77
C ALA A 6 -26.98 15.27 5.12
N SER A 7 -27.32 16.28 5.94
CA SER A 7 -27.37 17.67 5.50
C SER A 7 -26.00 18.17 5.07
N ARG A 8 -25.92 18.74 3.87
CA ARG A 8 -24.72 19.41 3.35
C ARG A 8 -24.66 20.90 3.71
N LYS A 9 -25.72 21.46 4.30
CA LYS A 9 -25.79 22.88 4.67
C LYS A 9 -24.58 23.39 5.47
N PRO A 10 -24.03 22.65 6.47
CA PRO A 10 -22.87 23.12 7.20
C PRO A 10 -21.53 22.87 6.48
N PHE A 11 -21.53 22.31 5.26
CA PHE A 11 -20.35 21.97 4.46
C PHE A 11 -20.35 22.78 3.16
N ASP A 12 -20.39 24.11 3.28
CA ASP A 12 -20.39 25.06 2.16
C ASP A 12 -18.98 25.54 1.76
N THR A 13 -17.98 25.25 2.59
CA THR A 13 -16.60 25.71 2.42
C THR A 13 -15.69 24.53 2.09
N PRO A 14 -15.00 24.52 0.93
CA PRO A 14 -14.02 23.49 0.59
C PRO A 14 -12.87 23.45 1.60
N ASN A 15 -12.29 22.27 1.84
CA ASN A 15 -11.11 22.14 2.69
C ASN A 15 -9.90 22.81 2.01
N PRO A 16 -9.35 23.90 2.56
CA PRO A 16 -8.27 24.66 1.91
C PRO A 16 -6.95 23.88 1.81
N THR A 17 -6.75 22.84 2.62
CA THR A 17 -5.59 21.94 2.53
C THR A 17 -5.67 21.02 1.31
N LEU A 18 -6.89 20.67 0.87
CA LEU A 18 -7.12 19.80 -0.28
C LEU A 18 -7.35 20.60 -1.56
N PHE A 19 -8.05 21.72 -1.47
CA PHE A 19 -8.45 22.54 -2.60
C PHE A 19 -7.69 23.87 -2.57
N ASN A 20 -6.46 23.85 -3.10
CA ASN A 20 -5.61 25.02 -3.25
C ASN A 20 -5.73 25.72 -4.61
N ALA A 21 -6.57 25.18 -5.50
CA ALA A 21 -6.81 25.69 -6.85
C ALA A 21 -8.29 25.52 -7.24
N PRO A 22 -8.81 26.30 -8.21
CA PRO A 22 -10.21 26.22 -8.64
C PRO A 22 -10.55 24.98 -9.48
N HIS A 23 -9.60 24.06 -9.66
CA HIS A 23 -9.80 22.79 -10.38
C HIS A 23 -9.68 21.61 -9.42
N TRP A 24 -10.27 20.48 -9.81
CA TRP A 24 -10.15 19.23 -9.07
C TRP A 24 -8.68 18.78 -9.05
N PRO A 25 -8.04 18.63 -7.88
CA PRO A 25 -6.60 18.41 -7.77
C PRO A 25 -6.20 16.93 -7.97
N TYR A 26 -7.18 16.02 -8.01
CA TYR A 26 -6.95 14.59 -8.16
C TYR A 26 -7.30 14.11 -9.56
N THR A 27 -6.74 12.98 -9.99
CA THR A 27 -7.19 12.29 -11.19
C THR A 27 -8.63 11.81 -10.98
N GLY A 28 -9.42 11.73 -12.06
CA GLY A 28 -10.87 11.46 -11.98
C GLY A 28 -11.24 10.08 -11.43
N ASP A 29 -10.26 9.20 -11.28
CA ASP A 29 -10.39 7.86 -10.71
C ASP A 29 -10.13 7.80 -9.20
N PHE A 30 -9.63 8.85 -8.55
CA PHE A 30 -9.31 8.77 -7.11
C PHE A 30 -10.58 8.77 -6.23
N GLN A 31 -10.85 7.63 -5.58
CA GLN A 31 -11.92 7.53 -4.59
C GLN A 31 -11.37 7.56 -3.16
N PRO A 32 -11.99 8.32 -2.24
CA PRO A 32 -11.54 8.41 -0.84
C PRO A 32 -11.42 7.07 -0.10
N ILE A 33 -12.14 6.04 -0.56
CA ILE A 33 -12.16 4.71 0.06
C ILE A 33 -10.91 3.88 -0.23
N TYR A 34 -10.14 4.22 -1.27
CA TYR A 34 -9.00 3.43 -1.73
C TYR A 34 -7.81 3.42 -0.77
N GLY A 35 -7.74 4.36 0.17
CA GLY A 35 -6.68 4.42 1.18
C GLY A 35 -6.93 3.56 2.43
N TRP A 36 -8.02 2.81 2.49
CA TRP A 36 -8.50 2.18 3.72
C TRP A 36 -8.78 0.69 3.54
N ASP A 37 -8.71 -0.06 4.65
CA ASP A 37 -9.10 -1.47 4.66
C ASP A 37 -10.61 -1.60 4.45
N LEU A 38 -11.01 -1.97 3.24
CA LEU A 38 -12.41 -2.09 2.86
C LEU A 38 -13.13 -3.18 3.66
N GLY A 39 -12.43 -4.23 4.10
CA GLY A 39 -13.00 -5.27 4.95
C GLY A 39 -13.39 -4.74 6.33
N GLU A 40 -12.60 -3.83 6.90
CA GLU A 40 -12.94 -3.17 8.16
C GLU A 40 -14.04 -2.11 7.97
N VAL A 41 -13.94 -1.31 6.91
CA VAL A 41 -14.93 -0.26 6.59
C VAL A 41 -16.31 -0.86 6.34
N THR A 42 -16.41 -1.95 5.58
CA THR A 42 -17.69 -2.58 5.23
C THR A 42 -18.43 -3.17 6.43
N LYS A 43 -17.72 -3.53 7.51
CA LYS A 43 -18.32 -4.00 8.77
C LYS A 43 -18.99 -2.89 9.58
N VAL A 44 -18.61 -1.62 9.35
CA VAL A 44 -19.22 -0.49 10.06
C VAL A 44 -20.68 -0.32 9.64
N SER A 45 -21.54 -0.02 10.60
CA SER A 45 -22.96 0.27 10.32
C SER A 45 -23.11 1.72 9.83
N SER A 46 -23.79 1.89 8.71
CA SER A 46 -24.25 3.19 8.19
C SER A 46 -25.73 3.44 8.49
N GLY A 47 -26.33 2.68 9.41
CA GLY A 47 -27.75 2.75 9.75
C GLY A 47 -28.63 2.12 8.67
N ILE A 48 -29.76 2.77 8.34
CA ILE A 48 -30.76 2.27 7.38
C ILE A 48 -30.15 2.11 5.97
N ALA A 49 -29.23 2.99 5.58
CA ALA A 49 -28.54 2.92 4.30
C ALA A 49 -27.37 1.92 4.36
N SER A 50 -27.66 0.63 4.53
CA SER A 50 -26.64 -0.42 4.76
C SER A 50 -25.62 -0.58 3.62
N LEU A 51 -25.92 -0.07 2.42
CA LEU A 51 -25.03 -0.06 1.25
C LEU A 51 -24.30 1.27 1.02
N ASP A 52 -24.42 2.21 1.95
CA ASP A 52 -23.72 3.50 1.90
C ASP A 52 -22.24 3.35 2.30
N HIS A 53 -21.41 2.91 1.36
CA HIS A 53 -19.97 2.71 1.56
C HIS A 53 -19.25 3.98 2.05
N PHE A 54 -19.68 5.16 1.62
CA PHE A 54 -19.10 6.43 2.06
C PHE A 54 -19.56 6.83 3.47
N GLY A 55 -20.80 6.54 3.85
CA GLY A 55 -21.25 6.69 5.24
C GLY A 55 -20.55 5.72 6.18
N LYS A 56 -20.36 4.46 5.77
CA LYS A 56 -19.55 3.49 6.53
C LYS A 56 -18.13 3.98 6.73
N LEU A 57 -17.50 4.51 5.67
CA LEU A 57 -16.17 5.10 5.74
C LEU A 57 -16.14 6.33 6.66
N PHE A 58 -17.16 7.19 6.60
CA PHE A 58 -17.28 8.34 7.49
C PHE A 58 -17.27 7.93 8.97
N TYR A 59 -18.11 6.97 9.36
CA TYR A 59 -18.18 6.51 10.75
C TYR A 59 -16.91 5.76 11.18
N TYR A 60 -16.36 4.93 10.29
CA TYR A 60 -15.06 4.29 10.50
C TYR A 60 -13.97 5.31 10.84
N LEU A 61 -13.84 6.36 10.02
CA LEU A 61 -12.83 7.42 10.22
C LEU A 61 -13.09 8.23 11.47
N GLN A 62 -14.36 8.53 11.79
CA GLN A 62 -14.71 9.23 13.00
C GLN A 62 -14.26 8.46 14.25
N GLU A 63 -14.55 7.16 14.32
CA GLU A 63 -14.12 6.30 15.43
C GLU A 63 -12.59 6.19 15.49
N LEU A 64 -11.94 5.99 14.34
CA LEU A 64 -10.49 5.89 14.23
C LEU A 64 -9.82 7.17 14.74
N PHE A 65 -10.28 8.35 14.32
CA PHE A 65 -9.72 9.63 14.75
C PHE A 65 -9.99 9.92 16.23
N VAL A 66 -11.16 9.58 16.75
CA VAL A 66 -11.45 9.71 18.18
C VAL A 66 -10.49 8.85 19.01
N LYS A 67 -10.27 7.59 18.59
CA LYS A 67 -9.31 6.69 19.23
C LYS A 67 -7.89 7.25 19.14
N PHE A 68 -7.47 7.67 17.94
CA PHE A 68 -6.16 8.26 17.72
C PHE A 68 -5.93 9.50 18.61
N CYS A 69 -6.87 10.44 18.66
CA CYS A 69 -6.77 11.62 19.53
C CYS A 69 -6.76 11.29 21.03
N ARG A 70 -7.46 10.21 21.45
CA ARG A 70 -7.38 9.72 22.82
C ARG A 70 -5.99 9.15 23.13
N ASP A 71 -5.44 8.37 22.20
CA ASP A 71 -4.11 7.76 22.34
C ASP A 71 -2.98 8.81 22.27
N LEU A 72 -3.13 9.84 21.43
CA LEU A 72 -2.20 10.96 21.40
C LEU A 72 -2.15 11.71 22.73
N ARG A 73 -3.29 11.91 23.39
CA ARG A 73 -3.36 12.60 24.68
C ARG A 73 -2.75 11.80 25.83
N SER A 74 -2.72 10.47 25.73
CA SER A 74 -2.17 9.60 26.78
C SER A 74 -0.67 9.34 26.64
N ARG A 75 -0.05 9.78 25.55
CA ARG A 75 1.36 9.51 25.23
C ARG A 75 2.14 10.82 25.11
N SER A 76 3.38 10.81 25.58
CA SER A 76 4.33 11.89 25.30
C SER A 76 4.89 11.69 23.88
N ILE A 77 4.39 12.46 22.91
CA ILE A 77 4.79 12.38 21.51
C ILE A 77 5.31 13.74 21.07
N PHE A 78 6.49 13.76 20.45
CA PHE A 78 7.09 14.95 19.88
C PHE A 78 7.22 14.78 18.37
N PHE A 79 6.69 15.75 17.63
CA PHE A 79 6.84 15.80 16.18
C PHE A 79 7.95 16.79 15.83
N ARG A 80 8.88 16.35 14.99
CA ARG A 80 9.88 17.22 14.35
C ARG A 80 9.70 17.12 12.85
N LEU A 81 9.37 18.24 12.22
CA LEU A 81 9.14 18.34 10.79
C LEU A 81 10.31 19.12 10.18
N TYR A 82 10.91 18.55 9.13
CA TYR A 82 12.00 19.18 8.41
C TYR A 82 11.55 19.47 6.98
N HIS A 83 11.81 20.68 6.51
CA HIS A 83 11.57 21.09 5.12
C HIS A 83 12.89 21.01 4.34
N GLN A 84 13.37 19.79 4.09
CA GLN A 84 14.63 19.54 3.40
C GLN A 84 14.51 18.28 2.52
N ASP A 85 15.31 18.23 1.46
CA ASP A 85 15.54 16.98 0.73
C ASP A 85 16.15 15.92 1.65
N ILE A 86 15.80 14.66 1.43
CA ILE A 86 16.21 13.55 2.29
C ILE A 86 17.73 13.34 2.34
N GLN A 87 18.45 13.69 1.26
CA GLN A 87 19.92 13.60 1.22
C GLN A 87 20.55 14.68 2.12
N CYS A 88 19.99 15.88 2.14
CA CYS A 88 20.41 16.95 3.04
C CYS A 88 20.00 16.66 4.49
N LEU A 89 18.78 16.13 4.68
CA LEU A 89 18.23 15.83 5.99
C LEU A 89 19.13 14.89 6.77
N ALA A 90 19.60 13.80 6.15
CA ALA A 90 20.40 12.80 6.83
C ALA A 90 21.69 13.35 7.46
N GLY A 91 22.31 14.36 6.85
CA GLY A 91 23.49 15.03 7.40
C GLY A 91 23.19 16.03 8.53
N ASN A 92 21.92 16.45 8.67
CA ASN A 92 21.48 17.53 9.56
C ASN A 92 20.64 17.04 10.74
N LEU A 93 20.40 15.74 10.87
CA LEU A 93 19.63 15.19 11.98
C LEU A 93 20.45 15.22 13.29
N GLU A 94 19.93 15.90 14.30
CA GLU A 94 20.52 15.94 15.65
C GLU A 94 20.58 14.55 16.30
N ALA A 95 19.58 13.71 16.02
CA ALA A 95 19.49 12.35 16.52
C ALA A 95 20.41 11.44 15.69
N ARG A 96 21.33 10.75 16.37
CA ARG A 96 22.33 9.93 15.69
C ARG A 96 21.73 8.64 15.09
N PHE A 97 20.72 8.05 15.74
CA PHE A 97 20.15 6.76 15.30
C PHE A 97 18.65 6.59 15.63
N PHE A 98 17.94 5.88 14.75
CA PHE A 98 16.50 5.62 14.84
C PHE A 98 16.22 4.12 14.96
N ALA A 99 15.23 3.77 15.78
CA ALA A 99 14.72 2.39 15.87
C ALA A 99 13.89 2.00 14.64
N ARG A 100 13.31 2.99 13.95
CA ARG A 100 12.48 2.77 12.77
C ARG A 100 12.64 3.90 11.78
N ILE A 101 12.84 3.53 10.52
CA ILE A 101 12.81 4.45 9.39
C ILE A 101 11.76 3.88 8.44
N GLU A 102 10.84 4.72 7.95
CA GLU A 102 9.87 4.32 6.94
C GLU A 102 10.09 5.18 5.70
N LEU A 103 10.10 4.52 4.55
CA LEU A 103 10.19 5.12 3.24
C LEU A 103 8.90 4.77 2.51
N SER A 104 8.13 5.80 2.22
CA SER A 104 6.91 5.70 1.42
C SER A 104 7.24 5.39 -0.06
N ASN A 105 6.66 6.13 -0.99
CA ASN A 105 6.78 5.93 -2.44
C ASN A 105 8.20 6.07 -3.04
N LEU A 106 9.21 6.49 -2.27
CA LEU A 106 10.60 6.61 -2.74
C LEU A 106 11.22 5.25 -3.11
N SER A 107 10.62 4.15 -2.64
CA SER A 107 11.11 2.79 -2.84
C SER A 107 11.21 2.37 -4.31
N GLU A 108 10.48 3.03 -5.20
CA GLU A 108 10.34 2.65 -6.61
C GLU A 108 11.17 3.50 -7.57
N GLN A 109 12.17 4.22 -7.05
CA GLN A 109 13.13 5.01 -7.83
C GLN A 109 14.55 4.39 -7.72
N PRO A 110 14.89 3.39 -8.55
CA PRO A 110 16.03 2.49 -8.31
C PRO A 110 17.39 3.20 -8.20
N HIS A 111 17.61 4.21 -9.04
CA HIS A 111 18.88 4.96 -9.05
C HIS A 111 19.06 5.87 -7.83
N MET A 112 17.97 6.40 -7.28
CA MET A 112 18.02 7.29 -6.12
C MET A 112 18.10 6.49 -4.82
N ILE A 113 17.36 5.38 -4.73
CA ILE A 113 17.20 4.61 -3.50
C ILE A 113 18.49 3.93 -3.03
N SER A 114 19.31 3.37 -3.94
CA SER A 114 20.52 2.65 -3.55
C SER A 114 21.57 3.54 -2.86
N ARG A 115 21.83 4.73 -3.41
CA ARG A 115 22.75 5.72 -2.80
C ARG A 115 22.19 6.26 -1.49
N LEU A 116 20.89 6.51 -1.45
CA LEU A 116 20.20 7.02 -0.27
C LEU A 116 20.24 6.01 0.89
N LEU A 117 19.95 4.74 0.63
CA LEU A 117 19.99 3.68 1.64
C LEU A 117 21.40 3.52 2.22
N SER A 118 22.39 3.32 1.35
CA SER A 118 23.76 3.01 1.78
C SER A 118 24.46 4.17 2.48
N ARG A 119 24.30 5.41 2.00
CA ARG A 119 25.05 6.57 2.53
C ARG A 119 24.31 7.34 3.61
N CYS A 120 22.98 7.25 3.65
CA CYS A 120 22.17 8.11 4.51
C CYS A 120 21.34 7.31 5.51
N LEU A 121 20.50 6.39 5.04
CA LEU A 121 19.44 5.83 5.90
C LEU A 121 19.90 4.65 6.76
N ILE A 122 20.72 3.74 6.23
CA ILE A 122 21.25 2.62 7.01
C ILE A 122 22.16 3.08 8.15
N PRO A 123 23.08 4.05 7.95
CA PRO A 123 23.86 4.61 9.06
C PRO A 123 23.03 5.27 10.15
N LEU A 124 21.85 5.80 9.80
CA LEU A 124 20.91 6.39 10.76
C LEU A 124 20.04 5.33 11.45
N LEU A 125 20.04 4.07 11.01
CA LEU A 125 19.33 3.01 11.70
C LEU A 125 20.18 2.53 12.89
N GLN A 126 19.55 2.31 14.04
CA GLN A 126 20.25 1.78 15.21
C GLN A 126 20.98 0.47 14.86
N GLY A 127 22.26 0.41 15.24
CA GLY A 127 23.11 -0.76 15.03
C GLY A 127 22.59 -2.00 15.76
N ARG A 128 23.02 -3.17 15.31
CA ARG A 128 22.50 -4.45 15.79
C ARG A 128 22.81 -4.70 17.27
N THR A 129 23.92 -4.18 17.77
CA THR A 129 24.27 -4.30 19.20
C THR A 129 23.36 -3.48 20.11
N THR A 130 22.81 -2.37 19.59
CA THR A 130 21.95 -1.45 20.34
C THR A 130 20.48 -1.87 20.26
N ASN A 131 20.01 -2.24 19.07
CA ASN A 131 18.62 -2.62 18.85
C ASN A 131 18.48 -3.62 17.69
N ILE A 132 18.37 -4.90 18.02
CA ILE A 132 18.16 -5.98 17.04
C ILE A 132 16.83 -5.86 16.27
N CYS A 133 15.88 -5.09 16.80
CA CYS A 133 14.57 -4.84 16.20
C CYS A 133 14.56 -3.59 15.31
N ALA A 134 15.69 -2.87 15.20
CA ALA A 134 15.75 -1.69 14.35
C ALA A 134 15.38 -2.05 12.91
N THR A 135 14.47 -1.28 12.31
CA THR A 135 13.88 -1.64 11.01
C THR A 135 13.76 -0.44 10.08
N LEU A 136 14.25 -0.61 8.85
CA LEU A 136 13.88 0.25 7.74
C LEU A 136 12.75 -0.42 6.95
N ILE A 137 11.68 0.31 6.68
CA ILE A 137 10.47 -0.19 6.01
C ILE A 137 10.34 0.53 4.67
N MET A 138 10.12 -0.23 3.60
CA MET A 138 9.89 0.29 2.25
C MET A 138 8.56 -0.22 1.71
N LEU A 139 7.85 0.64 0.99
CA LEU A 139 6.58 0.31 0.31
C LEU A 139 6.72 0.42 -1.21
N PHE A 140 6.42 -0.68 -1.90
CA PHE A 140 6.38 -0.76 -3.36
C PHE A 140 4.92 -0.90 -3.81
N THR A 141 4.37 0.12 -4.46
CA THR A 141 2.96 0.17 -4.90
C THR A 141 2.76 -0.19 -6.37
N ARG A 142 3.81 -0.12 -7.18
CA ARG A 142 3.79 -0.26 -8.65
C ARG A 142 4.67 -1.41 -9.14
N ALA A 143 5.59 -1.92 -8.33
CA ALA A 143 6.52 -2.99 -8.70
C ALA A 143 5.83 -4.21 -9.34
N VAL A 144 4.84 -4.78 -8.63
CA VAL A 144 4.06 -5.92 -9.15
C VAL A 144 3.30 -5.54 -10.41
N TRP A 145 2.66 -4.37 -10.41
CA TRP A 145 1.87 -3.88 -11.54
C TRP A 145 2.73 -3.72 -12.81
N ALA A 146 3.94 -3.20 -12.66
CA ALA A 146 4.90 -3.06 -13.74
C ALA A 146 5.24 -4.44 -14.33
N GLU A 147 5.48 -5.43 -13.47
CA GLU A 147 5.89 -6.75 -13.95
C GLU A 147 4.73 -7.57 -14.54
N MET A 148 3.52 -7.41 -14.01
CA MET A 148 2.31 -7.94 -14.64
C MET A 148 2.08 -7.33 -16.03
N ASN A 149 2.34 -6.03 -16.19
CA ASN A 149 2.22 -5.35 -17.47
C ASN A 149 3.24 -5.83 -18.50
N ILE A 150 4.49 -6.01 -18.10
CA ILE A 150 5.56 -6.54 -18.96
C ILE A 150 5.22 -7.98 -19.39
N ARG A 151 4.69 -8.77 -18.46
CA ARG A 151 4.33 -10.17 -18.67
C ARG A 151 2.92 -10.40 -19.20
N ARG A 152 2.25 -9.36 -19.75
CA ARG A 152 0.95 -9.47 -20.44
C ARG A 152 0.92 -10.49 -21.60
N GLY A 153 2.03 -11.15 -21.91
CA GLY A 153 2.03 -12.38 -22.69
C GLY A 153 1.08 -13.41 -22.08
N ILE A 154 0.11 -13.83 -22.89
CA ILE A 154 -0.85 -14.94 -22.74
C ILE A 154 -0.41 -16.11 -21.82
N PRO A 155 0.85 -16.60 -21.78
CA PRO A 155 1.27 -17.67 -20.87
C PRO A 155 0.99 -17.44 -19.37
N ALA A 156 1.00 -16.20 -18.86
CA ALA A 156 0.64 -15.95 -17.44
C ALA A 156 -0.86 -16.14 -17.18
N MET A 157 -1.69 -15.83 -18.18
CA MET A 157 -3.14 -15.99 -18.12
C MET A 157 -3.54 -17.46 -18.27
N GLU A 158 -2.86 -18.23 -19.12
CA GLU A 158 -3.04 -19.69 -19.23
C GLU A 158 -2.69 -20.42 -17.93
N GLN A 159 -1.62 -20.00 -17.23
CA GLN A 159 -1.24 -20.59 -15.93
C GLN A 159 -2.24 -20.29 -14.82
N CYS A 160 -2.87 -19.11 -14.83
CA CYS A 160 -3.84 -18.71 -13.81
C CYS A 160 -5.28 -19.12 -14.16
N ALA A 161 -5.56 -19.43 -15.43
CA ALA A 161 -6.89 -19.77 -15.92
C ALA A 161 -7.60 -20.90 -15.13
N PRO A 162 -6.92 -22.00 -14.72
CA PRO A 162 -7.57 -23.05 -13.94
C PRO A 162 -8.07 -22.57 -12.56
N THR A 163 -7.34 -21.64 -11.93
CA THR A 163 -7.71 -21.03 -10.65
C THR A 163 -8.76 -19.93 -10.83
N MET A 164 -8.77 -19.23 -11.97
CA MET A 164 -9.75 -18.19 -12.31
C MET A 164 -11.13 -18.73 -12.69
N MET A 165 -11.19 -19.80 -13.48
CA MET A 165 -12.44 -20.36 -14.00
C MET A 165 -13.53 -20.59 -12.94
N PRO A 166 -13.24 -21.14 -11.74
CA PRO A 166 -14.26 -21.28 -10.69
C PRO A 166 -14.57 -19.98 -9.93
N LEU A 167 -13.68 -18.98 -9.95
CA LEU A 167 -13.82 -17.73 -9.22
C LEU A 167 -14.49 -16.62 -10.04
N ILE A 168 -14.33 -16.65 -11.36
CA ILE A 168 -14.91 -15.67 -12.29
C ILE A 168 -15.46 -16.45 -13.49
N PRO A 169 -16.70 -16.98 -13.40
CA PRO A 169 -17.32 -17.65 -14.53
C PRO A 169 -17.51 -16.62 -15.66
N HIS A 170 -16.84 -16.86 -16.79
CA HIS A 170 -16.83 -16.04 -18.01
C HIS A 170 -15.94 -14.79 -18.01
N VAL A 171 -14.63 -14.97 -17.80
CA VAL A 171 -13.65 -13.97 -18.23
C VAL A 171 -13.51 -14.00 -19.75
N VAL A 172 -14.38 -13.28 -20.47
CA VAL A 172 -14.14 -12.97 -21.87
C VAL A 172 -13.28 -11.72 -21.92
N MET A 173 -12.03 -11.86 -22.37
CA MET A 173 -11.16 -10.71 -22.59
C MET A 173 -11.79 -9.81 -23.65
N PRO A 174 -12.02 -8.51 -23.36
CA PRO A 174 -12.41 -7.56 -24.38
C PRO A 174 -11.34 -7.50 -25.48
N PRO A 175 -11.73 -7.28 -26.75
CA PRO A 175 -10.78 -7.09 -27.84
C PRO A 175 -9.95 -5.80 -27.68
N ASP A 176 -10.44 -4.83 -26.91
CA ASP A 176 -9.73 -3.58 -26.61
C ASP A 176 -8.94 -3.70 -25.31
N ASN A 177 -7.61 -3.55 -25.42
CA ASN A 177 -6.68 -3.58 -24.30
C ASN A 177 -6.80 -2.36 -23.36
N GLN A 178 -7.56 -1.33 -23.74
CA GLN A 178 -7.86 -0.17 -22.90
C GLN A 178 -9.23 -0.28 -22.20
N ASP A 179 -9.98 -1.36 -22.43
CA ASP A 179 -11.25 -1.59 -21.73
C ASP A 179 -10.99 -1.69 -20.21
N PRO A 180 -11.72 -0.95 -19.35
CA PRO A 180 -11.60 -1.04 -17.90
C PRO A 180 -11.76 -2.46 -17.33
N LYS A 181 -12.45 -3.35 -18.05
CA LYS A 181 -12.55 -4.77 -17.71
C LYS A 181 -11.19 -5.47 -17.78
N VAL A 182 -10.31 -5.10 -18.72
CA VAL A 182 -8.95 -5.63 -18.80
C VAL A 182 -8.16 -5.28 -17.53
N PHE A 183 -8.30 -4.05 -17.03
CA PHE A 183 -7.67 -3.65 -15.76
C PHE A 183 -8.19 -4.46 -14.57
N LYS A 184 -9.50 -4.67 -14.48
CA LYS A 184 -10.10 -5.52 -13.43
C LYS A 184 -9.65 -6.98 -13.52
N ILE A 185 -9.50 -7.52 -14.73
CA ILE A 185 -9.01 -8.88 -14.94
C ILE A 185 -7.54 -8.99 -14.53
N LEU A 186 -6.70 -8.03 -14.90
CA LEU A 186 -5.30 -7.99 -14.48
C LEU A 186 -5.16 -7.83 -12.97
N GLU A 187 -6.00 -7.01 -12.33
CA GLU A 187 -6.03 -6.89 -10.87
C GLU A 187 -6.46 -8.20 -10.21
N ALA A 188 -7.52 -8.85 -10.72
CA ALA A 188 -7.94 -10.18 -10.27
C ALA A 188 -6.83 -11.22 -10.40
N MET A 189 -6.10 -11.21 -11.52
CA MET A 189 -4.94 -12.08 -11.74
C MET A 189 -3.88 -11.86 -10.67
N GLY A 190 -3.59 -10.60 -10.32
CA GLY A 190 -2.60 -10.29 -9.28
C GLY A 190 -2.96 -10.89 -7.92
N LEU A 191 -4.26 -11.03 -7.61
CA LEU A 191 -4.70 -11.61 -6.34
C LEU A 191 -4.50 -13.12 -6.25
N ILE A 192 -4.42 -13.82 -7.39
CA ILE A 192 -4.32 -15.29 -7.47
C ILE A 192 -2.95 -15.78 -7.94
N THR A 193 -2.16 -14.93 -8.59
CA THR A 193 -0.80 -15.26 -9.01
C THR A 193 0.14 -15.28 -7.81
N ASP A 194 1.27 -15.96 -7.96
CA ASP A 194 2.38 -15.85 -7.03
C ASP A 194 2.98 -14.43 -7.07
N LEU A 195 2.51 -13.57 -6.16
CA LEU A 195 2.98 -12.21 -6.03
C LEU A 195 4.44 -12.11 -5.57
N ASP A 196 4.94 -13.07 -4.80
CA ASP A 196 6.34 -13.09 -4.39
C ASP A 196 7.21 -13.34 -5.63
N TYR A 197 6.83 -14.28 -6.51
CA TYR A 197 7.52 -14.47 -7.80
C TYR A 197 7.55 -13.21 -8.67
N LEU A 198 6.40 -12.54 -8.85
CA LEU A 198 6.34 -11.31 -9.67
C LEU A 198 7.18 -10.18 -9.07
N PHE A 199 7.13 -10.03 -7.75
CA PHE A 199 7.95 -9.06 -7.06
C PHE A 199 9.44 -9.38 -7.21
N ASP A 200 9.87 -10.62 -6.98
CA ASP A 200 11.26 -11.03 -7.13
C ASP A 200 11.78 -10.78 -8.56
N LYS A 201 10.94 -11.02 -9.58
CA LYS A 201 11.28 -10.69 -10.97
C LYS A 201 11.44 -9.21 -11.24
N TYR A 202 10.58 -8.37 -10.68
CA TYR A 202 10.76 -6.92 -10.72
C TYR A 202 12.10 -6.52 -10.07
N MET A 203 12.44 -7.14 -8.94
CA MET A 203 13.66 -6.85 -8.18
C MET A 203 14.91 -7.24 -8.97
N ASP A 204 14.90 -8.40 -9.64
CA ASP A 204 15.95 -8.89 -10.53
C ASP A 204 16.15 -7.95 -11.74
N ALA A 205 15.07 -7.60 -12.43
CA ALA A 205 15.11 -6.86 -13.70
C ALA A 205 15.62 -5.43 -13.54
N ASN A 206 15.33 -4.78 -12.41
CA ASN A 206 15.71 -3.39 -12.18
C ASN A 206 17.13 -3.23 -11.63
N GLN A 207 17.95 -4.31 -11.59
CA GLN A 207 19.32 -4.37 -11.03
C GLN A 207 19.48 -3.73 -9.64
N GLY A 208 18.38 -3.37 -8.99
CA GLY A 208 18.34 -2.42 -7.89
C GLY A 208 18.33 -3.09 -6.52
N HIS A 209 18.40 -4.42 -6.48
CA HIS A 209 18.05 -5.16 -5.28
C HIS A 209 19.01 -6.28 -4.86
N HIS A 210 20.31 -6.08 -5.09
CA HIS A 210 21.27 -6.45 -4.04
C HIS A 210 21.12 -5.47 -2.85
N MET A 211 19.91 -5.37 -2.29
CA MET A 211 19.64 -4.68 -1.03
C MET A 211 20.13 -5.51 0.16
N ASN A 212 20.56 -6.75 -0.09
CA ASN A 212 21.53 -7.42 0.76
C ASN A 212 22.91 -6.93 0.33
N SER A 213 23.58 -6.24 1.22
CA SER A 213 24.96 -5.77 1.08
C SER A 213 25.69 -6.05 2.39
N ASP A 214 26.97 -5.70 2.47
CA ASP A 214 27.75 -5.87 3.70
C ASP A 214 27.19 -5.06 4.88
N ILE A 215 26.33 -4.04 4.62
CA ILE A 215 25.82 -3.12 5.64
C ILE A 215 24.33 -3.28 5.94
N MET A 216 23.57 -4.01 5.12
CA MET A 216 22.13 -4.18 5.33
C MET A 216 21.61 -5.47 4.71
N ALA A 217 20.51 -5.99 5.26
CA ALA A 217 19.84 -7.15 4.71
C ALA A 217 18.31 -7.07 4.83
N VAL A 218 17.61 -7.70 3.90
CA VAL A 218 16.17 -7.95 3.99
C VAL A 218 15.90 -8.87 5.18
N LYS A 219 14.85 -8.56 5.95
CA LYS A 219 14.33 -9.47 6.97
C LYS A 219 13.55 -10.59 6.31
N GLU A 220 13.98 -11.82 6.55
CA GLU A 220 13.27 -13.03 6.10
C GLU A 220 11.82 -13.04 6.64
N LYS A 221 11.67 -12.80 7.95
CA LYS A 221 10.39 -12.65 8.63
C LYS A 221 10.15 -11.19 8.99
N HIS A 222 9.06 -10.66 8.49
CA HIS A 222 8.57 -9.34 8.86
C HIS A 222 8.09 -9.31 10.31
N THR A 223 8.34 -8.18 10.98
CA THR A 223 8.11 -7.99 12.41
C THR A 223 7.14 -6.85 12.72
N ILE A 224 6.93 -5.93 11.78
CA ILE A 224 6.13 -4.72 11.97
C ILE A 224 4.89 -4.76 11.07
N VAL A 225 5.08 -5.04 9.78
CA VAL A 225 4.01 -5.03 8.79
C VAL A 225 4.07 -6.30 7.96
N LYS A 226 2.93 -6.90 7.64
CA LYS A 226 2.90 -8.09 6.76
C LYS A 226 3.50 -7.74 5.40
N LYS A 227 4.11 -8.75 4.77
CA LYS A 227 4.65 -8.68 3.41
C LYS A 227 3.64 -8.13 2.38
N TRP A 228 2.42 -8.61 2.49
CA TRP A 228 1.27 -8.30 1.65
C TRP A 228 0.05 -8.07 2.56
N PRO A 229 -0.07 -6.89 3.20
CA PRO A 229 -1.06 -6.69 4.26
C PRO A 229 -2.50 -6.73 3.76
N TRP A 230 -2.69 -6.41 2.47
CA TRP A 230 -3.99 -6.36 1.80
C TRP A 230 -4.24 -7.54 0.86
N ARG A 231 -3.41 -8.60 0.91
CA ARG A 231 -3.65 -9.80 0.08
C ARG A 231 -4.81 -10.61 0.69
N PRO A 232 -5.82 -10.97 -0.11
CA PRO A 232 -6.95 -11.77 0.36
C PRO A 232 -6.50 -13.20 0.67
N LYS A 233 -7.21 -13.85 1.59
CA LYS A 233 -6.97 -15.27 1.92
C LYS A 233 -7.93 -16.14 1.13
N LEU A 234 -7.78 -16.13 -0.19
CA LEU A 234 -8.66 -16.89 -1.08
C LEU A 234 -8.42 -18.40 -0.90
N ILE A 235 -9.48 -19.12 -0.53
CA ILE A 235 -9.51 -20.58 -0.56
C ILE A 235 -10.37 -20.98 -1.77
N PRO A 236 -9.82 -21.74 -2.75
CA PRO A 236 -10.59 -22.22 -3.90
C PRO A 236 -11.83 -23.00 -3.47
N GLY A 237 -13.00 -22.69 -4.07
CA GLY A 237 -14.25 -23.41 -3.83
C GLY A 237 -15.09 -22.93 -2.63
N GLN A 238 -14.67 -21.91 -1.88
CA GLN A 238 -15.48 -21.31 -0.81
C GLN A 238 -16.29 -20.09 -1.31
N HIS A 239 -17.58 -20.03 -0.98
CA HIS A 239 -18.48 -18.95 -1.40
C HIS A 239 -18.09 -17.58 -0.79
N SER A 240 -17.55 -17.58 0.43
CA SER A 240 -17.00 -16.38 1.09
C SER A 240 -15.83 -15.77 0.33
N SER A 241 -15.06 -16.58 -0.42
CA SER A 241 -13.95 -16.11 -1.26
C SER A 241 -14.43 -15.25 -2.44
N LEU A 242 -15.67 -15.41 -2.91
CA LEU A 242 -16.24 -14.61 -4.01
C LEU A 242 -16.65 -13.21 -3.56
N GLU A 243 -17.26 -13.09 -2.37
CA GLU A 243 -17.59 -11.78 -1.79
C GLU A 243 -16.31 -11.01 -1.42
N GLU A 244 -15.31 -11.70 -0.82
CA GLU A 244 -14.00 -11.12 -0.55
C GLU A 244 -13.31 -10.66 -1.85
N LEU A 245 -13.38 -11.45 -2.91
CA LEU A 245 -12.85 -11.09 -4.23
C LEU A 245 -13.58 -9.88 -4.84
N ALA A 246 -14.90 -9.83 -4.75
CA ALA A 246 -15.70 -8.72 -5.28
C ALA A 246 -15.42 -7.40 -4.53
N ILE A 247 -15.29 -7.47 -3.21
CA ILE A 247 -14.86 -6.35 -2.36
C ILE A 247 -13.45 -5.90 -2.78
N MET A 248 -12.51 -6.83 -2.96
CA MET A 248 -11.14 -6.49 -3.34
C MET A 248 -11.03 -5.90 -4.76
N LEU A 249 -11.80 -6.39 -5.72
CA LEU A 249 -11.87 -5.81 -7.08
C LEU A 249 -12.56 -4.44 -7.12
N SER A 250 -13.21 -4.05 -6.02
CA SER A 250 -13.75 -2.70 -5.83
C SER A 250 -12.77 -1.77 -5.11
N SER A 251 -11.79 -2.33 -4.37
CA SER A 251 -10.68 -1.59 -3.75
C SER A 251 -9.47 -1.59 -4.68
N THR A 252 -9.25 -0.49 -5.40
CA THR A 252 -8.12 -0.43 -6.34
C THR A 252 -6.76 -0.47 -5.63
N CYS A 253 -5.78 -1.10 -6.31
CA CYS A 253 -4.33 -0.87 -6.27
C CYS A 253 -3.53 -1.27 -5.01
N LEU A 254 -4.08 -1.20 -3.78
CA LEU A 254 -3.30 -1.52 -2.56
C LEU A 254 -3.05 -3.02 -2.34
N SER A 255 -3.87 -3.88 -2.93
CA SER A 255 -3.74 -5.34 -2.78
C SER A 255 -2.41 -5.89 -3.31
N LEU A 256 -1.81 -5.20 -4.27
CA LEU A 256 -0.54 -5.53 -4.90
C LEU A 256 0.64 -4.77 -4.30
N ALA A 257 0.41 -4.00 -3.24
CA ALA A 257 1.47 -3.26 -2.57
C ALA A 257 2.31 -4.18 -1.69
N ARG A 258 3.63 -4.16 -1.90
CA ARG A 258 4.62 -4.95 -1.17
C ARG A 258 5.32 -4.08 -0.13
N TYR A 259 5.30 -4.50 1.13
CA TYR A 259 6.23 -3.98 2.13
C TYR A 259 7.51 -4.80 2.15
N VAL A 260 8.67 -4.16 2.32
CA VAL A 260 9.93 -4.84 2.61
C VAL A 260 10.54 -4.26 3.88
N GLU A 261 10.91 -5.14 4.81
CA GLU A 261 11.64 -4.76 6.02
C GLU A 261 13.13 -5.06 5.87
N TYR A 262 13.97 -4.10 6.21
CA TYR A 262 15.42 -4.21 6.22
C TYR A 262 15.96 -4.08 7.64
N LYS A 263 17.08 -4.76 7.90
CA LYS A 263 17.89 -4.61 9.11
C LYS A 263 19.28 -4.10 8.73
N SER A 264 19.87 -3.31 9.62
CA SER A 264 21.28 -2.95 9.54
C SER A 264 22.14 -4.16 9.92
N LEU A 265 23.26 -4.34 9.22
CA LEU A 265 24.34 -5.26 9.58
C LEU A 265 25.51 -4.54 10.28
N LEU A 266 25.43 -3.22 10.38
CA LEU A 266 26.38 -2.43 11.16
C LEU A 266 26.26 -2.77 12.65
N SER A 267 27.42 -2.87 13.30
CA SER A 267 27.58 -3.13 14.74
C SER A 267 26.96 -2.02 15.59
#